data_AF-A0AAD8PKS4-F1
#
_entry.id   AF-A0AAD8PKS4-F1
#
_cell.length_a   1.000
_cell.length_b   1.000
_cell.length_c   1.000
_cell.angle_alpha   90.00
_cell.angle_beta   90.00
_cell.angle_gamma   90.00
#
_symmetry.space_group_name_H-M   'P 1'
#
loop_
_entity.id
_entity.type
_entity.pdbx_description
1 polymer ?
#
loop_
_entity_poly.entity_id
_entity_poly.type
_entity_poly.pdbx_seq_one_letter_code
_entity_poly.pdbx_strand_id
1 'polypeptide(L)'
;MRRLALKKREMLLQGLGMRQEFGSDGGRRIVVSQPIIEGFDDVEEEEEGLACMVCREGYTLRPTDMLGVYAFSKRVNLGATSSGSGRGDCVFTTVSHFNIIHYQCHQEAKRADAALKTPKKEWDGATLRNNETLCNCIFPLRGPSVPLGQYNRSVDQYWDQLNSQGRADGSRLRLLTYDIVLMLARFATGASFSTDCKGGGKESNSRFLPFMIQMASHLVDGSANQQRHAMAKAVSTYLSSSPSAAESPSRVSAPLSGARGSTGSSEETVQFMMVNSLLSESYESWTQHRPAFLQRGIYHAYLQHKHGRSTLKLPADSSSSAVRSDEGSSADPDDGKKLFAIVQSMLVYTGLIEQLQQFFKKGKKSSGTSKSSEKDETSKWEATMKERMSNMKEMVGLSKDLLSWLEDMTSSEDLQEAFDVMGALQDVFSGGYTKCDDFVRAAIQSGRS
;
A
#
# COMPACT_ATOMS: atom_id res chain seq x y z
N MET A 1 -19.10 44.98 50.27
CA MET A 1 -19.26 44.38 48.92
C MET A 1 -17.99 43.72 48.38
N ARG A 2 -16.81 44.38 48.37
CA ARG A 2 -15.55 43.83 47.82
C ARG A 2 -15.06 42.51 48.44
N ARG A 3 -15.22 42.32 49.75
CA ARG A 3 -14.81 41.09 50.48
C ARG A 3 -15.68 39.87 50.16
N LEU A 4 -16.99 40.08 49.94
CA LEU A 4 -17.93 39.03 49.53
C LEU A 4 -17.67 38.58 48.08
N ALA A 5 -17.36 39.53 47.19
CA ALA A 5 -16.99 39.24 45.81
C ALA A 5 -15.68 38.46 45.71
N LEU A 6 -14.67 38.81 46.53
CA LEU A 6 -13.41 38.08 46.61
C LEU A 6 -13.61 36.66 47.14
N LYS A 7 -14.44 36.48 48.18
CA LYS A 7 -14.75 35.14 48.72
C LYS A 7 -15.52 34.26 47.73
N LYS A 8 -16.46 34.84 46.96
CA LYS A 8 -17.14 34.12 45.85
C LYS A 8 -16.16 33.75 44.73
N ARG A 9 -15.24 34.64 44.39
CA ARG A 9 -14.20 34.38 43.38
C ARG A 9 -13.26 33.26 43.82
N GLU A 10 -12.87 33.24 45.09
CA GLU A 10 -12.00 32.20 45.66
C GLU A 10 -12.70 30.84 45.69
N MET A 11 -13.99 30.80 46.08
CA MET A 11 -14.81 29.57 46.00
C MET A 11 -14.99 29.07 44.57
N LEU A 12 -15.19 29.96 43.59
CA LEU A 12 -15.26 29.60 42.16
C LEU A 12 -13.93 29.05 41.64
N LEU A 13 -12.80 29.65 42.01
CA LEU A 13 -11.48 29.18 41.61
C LEU A 13 -11.16 27.81 42.23
N GLN A 14 -11.49 27.61 43.51
CA GLN A 14 -11.35 26.32 44.18
C GLN A 14 -12.23 25.23 43.54
N GLY A 15 -13.47 25.57 43.15
CA GLY A 15 -14.35 24.65 42.43
C GLY A 15 -13.83 24.23 41.04
N LEU A 16 -12.89 24.99 40.46
CA LEU A 16 -12.23 24.69 39.18
C LEU A 16 -10.83 24.07 39.37
N GLY A 17 -10.45 23.71 40.60
CA GLY A 17 -9.12 23.14 40.90
C GLY A 17 -7.95 24.14 40.83
N MET A 18 -8.26 25.44 40.73
CA MET A 18 -7.30 26.53 40.58
C MET A 18 -7.11 27.28 41.89
N ARG A 19 -5.87 27.63 42.23
CA ARG A 19 -5.57 28.50 43.36
C ARG A 19 -4.82 29.74 42.90
N GLN A 20 -5.08 30.86 43.58
CA GLN A 20 -4.37 32.10 43.31
C GLN A 20 -3.12 32.15 44.20
N GLU A 21 -1.96 32.22 43.58
CA GLU A 21 -0.67 32.41 44.25
C GLU A 21 -0.13 33.82 44.00
N PHE A 22 0.70 34.27 44.93
CA PHE A 22 1.53 35.45 44.70
C PHE A 22 2.88 34.98 44.15
N GLY A 23 3.20 35.44 42.95
CA GLY A 23 4.54 35.28 42.40
C GLY A 23 5.57 36.00 43.27
N SER A 24 6.83 35.59 43.17
CA SER A 24 7.97 36.24 43.84
C SER A 24 8.15 37.72 43.44
N ASP A 25 7.47 38.17 42.39
CA ASP A 25 7.40 39.53 41.87
C ASP A 25 6.21 40.35 42.42
N GLY A 26 5.41 39.79 43.34
CA GLY A 26 4.20 40.41 43.87
C GLY A 26 3.00 40.38 42.92
N GLY A 27 3.14 39.75 41.74
CA GLY A 27 2.07 39.54 40.78
C GLY A 27 1.11 38.44 41.23
N ARG A 28 -0.19 38.62 41.01
CA ARG A 28 -1.18 37.58 41.30
C ARG A 28 -1.28 36.62 40.11
N ARG A 29 -0.84 35.37 40.30
CA ARG A 29 -0.91 34.32 39.28
C ARG A 29 -1.95 33.27 39.69
N ILE A 30 -2.72 32.79 38.73
CA ILE A 30 -3.62 31.64 38.96
C ILE A 30 -2.83 30.39 38.55
N VAL A 31 -2.72 29.45 39.49
CA VAL A 31 -1.97 28.20 39.33
C VAL A 31 -2.95 27.06 39.50
N VAL A 32 -2.92 26.11 38.56
CA VAL A 32 -3.74 24.89 38.64
C VAL A 32 -3.09 23.98 39.66
N SER A 33 -3.76 23.77 40.81
CA SER A 33 -3.22 22.98 41.92
C SER A 33 -3.69 21.53 41.89
N GLN A 34 -4.88 21.27 41.36
CA GLN A 34 -5.42 19.94 41.09
C GLN A 34 -6.28 20.04 39.83
N PRO A 35 -6.02 19.25 38.77
CA PRO A 35 -6.94 19.18 37.64
C PRO A 35 -8.19 18.44 38.12
N ILE A 36 -9.23 19.18 38.52
CA ILE A 36 -10.57 18.63 38.73
C ILE A 36 -11.42 19.16 37.59
N ILE A 37 -11.16 18.63 36.39
CA ILE A 37 -12.14 18.67 35.31
C ILE A 37 -12.55 17.21 35.11
N GLU A 38 -13.54 16.77 35.90
CA GLU A 38 -14.26 15.53 35.60
C GLU A 38 -14.81 15.65 34.17
N GLY A 39 -14.31 14.79 33.28
CA GLY A 39 -14.65 14.79 31.86
C GLY A 39 -13.67 15.49 30.92
N PHE A 40 -12.43 15.80 31.31
CA PHE A 40 -11.36 16.18 30.37
C PHE A 40 -10.38 15.03 30.06
N ASP A 41 -10.37 13.98 30.89
CA ASP A 41 -9.66 12.74 30.60
C ASP A 41 -10.40 11.87 29.56
N ASP A 42 -11.62 12.25 29.19
CA ASP A 42 -12.45 11.63 28.12
C ASP A 42 -12.64 12.56 26.88
N VAL A 43 -11.84 13.64 26.74
CA VAL A 43 -11.84 14.51 25.53
C VAL A 43 -10.67 14.17 24.58
N GLU A 44 -10.14 12.96 24.71
CA GLU A 44 -9.46 12.23 23.63
C GLU A 44 -10.29 11.02 23.21
N GLU A 45 -11.62 11.15 23.13
CA GLU A 45 -12.32 10.47 22.03
C GLU A 45 -11.95 11.20 20.73
N GLU A 46 -10.68 11.12 20.32
CA GLU A 46 -10.33 11.30 18.91
C GLU A 46 -11.32 10.40 18.16
N GLU A 47 -12.14 10.96 17.25
CA GLU A 47 -13.02 10.16 16.41
C GLU A 47 -12.22 8.93 15.97
N GLU A 48 -12.67 7.71 16.33
CA GLU A 48 -11.96 6.45 16.06
C GLU A 48 -11.87 6.12 14.54
N GLY A 49 -11.94 7.14 13.68
CA GLY A 49 -11.95 7.10 12.23
C GLY A 49 -11.10 8.21 11.62
N LEU A 50 -11.37 8.47 10.33
CA LEU A 50 -10.58 9.39 9.52
C LEU A 50 -10.98 10.84 9.80
N ALA A 51 -10.14 11.59 10.50
CA ALA A 51 -10.41 13.00 10.81
C ALA A 51 -9.51 13.95 10.00
N CYS A 52 -10.07 15.07 9.54
CA CYS A 52 -9.31 16.14 8.91
C CYS A 52 -8.34 16.77 9.90
N MET A 53 -7.07 16.85 9.54
CA MET A 53 -6.01 17.41 10.39
C MET A 53 -6.18 18.91 10.70
N VAL A 54 -7.02 19.62 9.94
CA VAL A 54 -7.27 21.06 10.10
C VAL A 54 -8.46 21.32 11.03
N CYS A 55 -9.62 20.74 10.73
CA CYS A 55 -10.84 20.98 11.51
C CYS A 55 -11.13 19.91 12.56
N ARG A 56 -10.38 18.80 12.58
CA ARG A 56 -10.54 17.65 13.49
C ARG A 56 -11.87 16.91 13.39
N GLU A 57 -12.61 17.15 12.30
CA GLU A 57 -13.87 16.48 12.00
C GLU A 57 -13.65 15.46 10.89
N GLY A 58 -14.30 14.30 10.99
CA GLY A 58 -14.28 13.22 10.01
C GLY A 58 -15.68 12.86 9.54
N TYR A 59 -15.87 11.60 9.10
CA TYR A 59 -17.13 11.15 8.53
C TYR A 59 -18.28 11.03 9.53
N THR A 60 -18.04 11.01 10.84
CA THR A 60 -19.11 10.98 11.84
C THR A 60 -19.85 12.32 11.86
N LEU A 61 -19.09 13.42 11.85
CA LEU A 61 -19.64 14.78 11.82
C LEU A 61 -19.95 15.27 10.40
N ARG A 62 -19.18 14.84 9.40
CA ARG A 62 -19.31 15.26 8.00
C ARG A 62 -19.33 14.06 7.03
N PRO A 63 -20.39 13.23 7.06
CA PRO A 63 -20.44 11.95 6.34
C PRO A 63 -20.34 12.07 4.81
N THR A 64 -20.72 13.21 4.25
CA THR A 64 -20.74 13.46 2.80
C THR A 64 -19.51 14.22 2.30
N ASP A 65 -18.69 14.77 3.20
CA ASP A 65 -17.56 15.63 2.80
C ASP A 65 -16.42 14.80 2.23
N MET A 66 -15.81 15.26 1.14
CA MET A 66 -14.64 14.58 0.56
C MET A 66 -13.42 14.76 1.45
N LEU A 67 -12.93 13.66 2.01
CA LEU A 67 -11.59 13.55 2.58
C LEU A 67 -10.59 13.06 1.52
N GLY A 68 -9.34 13.48 1.72
CA GLY A 68 -8.20 13.01 0.98
C GLY A 68 -6.98 12.90 1.88
N VAL A 69 -5.96 12.20 1.43
CA VAL A 69 -4.66 12.09 2.09
C VAL A 69 -3.64 12.89 1.31
N TYR A 70 -2.83 13.70 2.00
CA TYR A 70 -1.67 14.31 1.37
C TYR A 70 -0.68 13.23 0.94
N ALA A 71 -0.32 13.23 -0.33
CA ALA A 71 0.57 12.24 -0.92
C ALA A 71 1.68 12.93 -1.73
N PHE A 72 2.81 12.24 -1.81
CA PHE A 72 3.91 12.59 -2.68
C PHE A 72 4.04 11.51 -3.74
N SER A 73 3.82 11.89 -5.00
CA SER A 73 3.96 11.01 -6.15
C SER A 73 5.13 11.45 -7.01
N LYS A 74 5.95 10.50 -7.47
CA LYS A 74 7.02 10.77 -8.43
C LYS A 74 6.98 9.78 -9.58
N ARG A 75 7.49 10.20 -10.74
CA ARG A 75 7.68 9.34 -11.91
C ARG A 75 8.93 8.51 -11.76
N VAL A 76 8.83 7.23 -12.10
CA VAL A 76 9.94 6.28 -12.12
C VAL A 76 9.92 5.49 -13.43
N ASN A 77 11.09 5.11 -13.91
CA ASN A 77 11.23 4.26 -15.09
C ASN A 77 11.39 2.82 -14.63
N LEU A 78 10.61 1.89 -15.18
CA LEU A 78 10.69 0.46 -14.88
C LEU A 78 11.92 -0.24 -15.51
N GLY A 79 12.80 0.53 -16.17
CA GLY A 79 13.91 0.02 -16.97
C GLY A 79 13.49 -0.26 -18.42
N ALA A 80 14.44 -0.66 -19.25
CA ALA A 80 14.16 -1.08 -20.62
C ALA A 80 13.58 -2.50 -20.61
N THR A 81 12.26 -2.62 -20.68
CA THR A 81 11.62 -3.81 -21.23
C THR A 81 11.95 -3.87 -22.73
N SER A 82 12.08 -5.06 -23.31
CA SER A 82 12.56 -5.33 -24.67
C SER A 82 11.78 -4.66 -25.83
N SER A 83 10.86 -3.75 -25.53
CA SER A 83 10.23 -2.85 -26.49
C SER A 83 11.31 -1.94 -27.11
N GLY A 84 11.55 -2.10 -28.42
CA GLY A 84 12.48 -1.30 -29.23
C GLY A 84 12.18 0.20 -29.32
N SER A 85 11.30 0.73 -28.47
CA SER A 85 11.20 2.16 -28.18
C SER A 85 12.22 2.45 -27.08
N GLY A 86 13.28 3.20 -27.38
CA GLY A 86 14.30 3.63 -26.40
C GLY A 86 13.79 4.51 -25.24
N ARG A 87 12.48 4.54 -24.99
CA ARG A 87 11.82 5.13 -23.84
C ARG A 87 11.29 3.99 -22.97
N GLY A 88 11.94 3.75 -21.82
CA GLY A 88 11.43 2.78 -20.85
C GLY A 88 10.05 3.19 -20.33
N ASP A 89 9.25 2.20 -19.93
CA ASP A 89 7.91 2.43 -19.37
C ASP A 89 8.02 3.28 -18.11
N CYS A 90 7.38 4.46 -18.14
CA CYS A 90 7.32 5.34 -17.01
C CYS A 90 6.00 5.14 -16.24
N VAL A 91 6.13 4.90 -14.93
CA VAL A 91 5.01 4.75 -13.99
C VAL A 91 5.16 5.71 -12.82
N PHE A 92 4.15 5.78 -11.96
CA PHE A 92 4.20 6.57 -10.75
C PHE A 92 4.52 5.69 -9.55
N THR A 93 5.16 6.30 -8.56
CA THR A 93 5.26 5.75 -7.22
C THR A 93 4.86 6.80 -6.20
N THR A 94 3.95 6.44 -5.31
CA THR A 94 3.32 7.36 -4.38
C THR A 94 3.56 6.90 -2.95
N VAL A 95 3.87 7.84 -2.06
CA VAL A 95 4.03 7.62 -0.62
C VAL A 95 3.28 8.69 0.15
N SER A 96 3.00 8.45 1.42
CA SER A 96 2.26 9.38 2.26
C SER A 96 2.68 9.34 3.73
N HIS A 97 2.55 10.48 4.41
CA HIS A 97 2.56 10.56 5.89
C HIS A 97 1.19 10.15 6.49
N PHE A 98 0.18 9.93 5.65
CA PHE A 98 -1.20 9.61 6.01
C PHE A 98 -1.91 10.72 6.80
N ASN A 99 -1.54 11.99 6.56
CA ASN A 99 -2.29 13.13 7.07
C ASN A 99 -3.51 13.39 6.20
N ILE A 100 -4.67 13.36 6.84
CA ILE A 100 -5.99 13.43 6.21
C ILE A 100 -6.48 14.87 6.20
N ILE A 101 -7.12 15.30 5.12
CA ILE A 101 -7.67 16.64 5.00
C ILE A 101 -8.95 16.63 4.17
N HIS A 102 -9.93 17.46 4.55
CA HIS A 102 -11.05 17.76 3.66
C HIS A 102 -10.56 18.52 2.42
N TYR A 103 -11.09 18.18 1.25
CA TYR A 103 -10.80 18.95 0.02
C TYR A 103 -11.16 20.43 0.20
N GLN A 104 -12.26 20.73 0.90
CA GLN A 104 -12.67 22.11 1.20
C GLN A 104 -11.68 22.83 2.11
N CYS A 105 -11.25 22.21 3.22
CA CYS A 105 -10.24 22.78 4.11
C CYS A 105 -8.92 23.04 3.38
N HIS A 106 -8.52 22.15 2.47
CA HIS A 106 -7.35 22.37 1.62
C HIS A 106 -7.52 23.61 0.72
N GLN A 107 -8.67 23.77 0.05
CA GLN A 107 -8.92 24.92 -0.84
C GLN A 107 -8.96 26.25 -0.09
N GLU A 108 -9.57 26.28 1.09
CA GLU A 108 -9.59 27.46 1.95
C GLU A 108 -8.20 27.82 2.42
N ALA A 109 -7.42 26.83 2.84
CA ALA A 109 -6.05 27.00 3.28
C ALA A 109 -5.14 27.48 2.14
N LYS A 110 -5.28 26.92 0.94
CA LYS A 110 -4.61 27.37 -0.28
C LYS A 110 -4.94 28.82 -0.62
N ARG A 111 -6.22 29.21 -0.53
CA ARG A 111 -6.66 30.59 -0.78
C ARG A 111 -6.06 31.56 0.23
N ALA A 112 -6.04 31.18 1.51
CA ALA A 112 -5.43 31.98 2.57
C ALA A 112 -3.91 32.14 2.37
N ASP A 113 -3.21 31.06 2.03
CA ASP A 113 -1.78 31.05 1.72
C ASP A 113 -1.41 31.96 0.55
N ALA A 114 -2.25 31.99 -0.49
CA ALA A 114 -2.07 32.86 -1.65
C ALA A 114 -2.34 34.34 -1.34
N ALA A 115 -3.13 34.65 -0.30
CA ALA A 115 -3.46 36.00 0.12
C ALA A 115 -2.47 36.61 1.13
N LEU A 116 -1.46 35.84 1.57
CA LEU A 116 -0.40 36.35 2.45
C LEU A 116 0.42 37.45 1.76
N LYS A 117 1.05 38.33 2.57
CA LYS A 117 1.98 39.38 2.07
C LYS A 117 3.07 38.80 1.17
N THR A 118 3.53 37.60 1.50
CA THR A 118 4.39 36.77 0.64
C THR A 118 3.58 35.53 0.27
N PRO A 119 2.99 35.48 -0.94
CA PRO A 119 2.16 34.35 -1.36
C PRO A 119 2.97 33.05 -1.35
N LYS A 120 2.40 31.99 -0.75
CA LYS A 120 2.97 30.64 -0.81
C LYS A 120 2.38 29.86 -1.97
N LYS A 121 3.17 28.98 -2.59
CA LYS A 121 2.62 28.00 -3.52
C LYS A 121 1.78 26.98 -2.74
N GLU A 122 0.77 26.42 -3.41
CA GLU A 122 -0.16 25.44 -2.84
C GLU A 122 0.56 24.32 -2.06
N TRP A 123 1.54 23.68 -2.70
CA TRP A 123 2.25 22.54 -2.11
C TRP A 123 3.29 22.92 -1.06
N ASP A 124 3.82 24.16 -1.10
CA ASP A 124 4.69 24.68 -0.03
C ASP A 124 3.88 24.87 1.26
N GLY A 125 2.67 25.44 1.14
CA GLY A 125 1.74 25.56 2.25
C GLY A 125 1.22 24.21 2.73
N ALA A 126 0.87 23.31 1.81
CA ALA A 126 0.42 21.95 2.15
C ALA A 126 1.48 21.15 2.90
N THR A 127 2.76 21.26 2.51
CA THR A 127 3.90 20.61 3.20
C THR A 127 3.98 21.00 4.67
N LEU A 128 3.76 22.28 5.01
CA LEU A 128 3.77 22.75 6.41
C LEU A 128 2.66 22.09 7.24
N ARG A 129 1.48 21.90 6.64
CA ARG A 129 0.38 21.19 7.31
C ARG A 129 0.70 19.71 7.39
N ASN A 130 1.31 19.13 6.36
CA ASN A 130 1.68 17.72 6.31
C ASN A 130 2.91 17.36 7.18
N ASN A 131 3.09 17.99 8.35
CA ASN A 131 4.23 17.78 9.26
C ASN A 131 5.59 17.88 8.55
N GLU A 132 5.75 18.92 7.71
CA GLU A 132 6.96 19.15 6.90
C GLU A 132 7.31 18.03 5.91
N THR A 133 6.41 17.06 5.73
CA THR A 133 6.54 16.00 4.72
C THR A 133 6.04 16.55 3.38
N LEU A 134 6.86 16.41 2.34
CA LEU A 134 6.53 16.86 1.00
C LEU A 134 5.24 16.18 0.52
N CYS A 135 4.41 16.94 -0.19
CA CYS A 135 3.23 16.43 -0.87
C CYS A 135 3.00 17.25 -2.15
N ASN A 136 2.56 16.58 -3.21
CA ASN A 136 2.26 17.19 -4.50
C ASN A 136 0.92 16.74 -5.10
N CYS A 137 0.17 15.94 -4.36
CA CYS A 137 -1.19 15.54 -4.70
C CYS A 137 -2.03 15.28 -3.44
N ILE A 138 -3.35 15.20 -3.64
CA ILE A 138 -4.29 14.70 -2.63
C ILE A 138 -4.91 13.43 -3.18
N PHE A 139 -4.68 12.30 -2.50
CA PHE A 139 -5.29 11.03 -2.84
C PHE A 139 -6.69 10.95 -2.23
N PRO A 140 -7.77 10.81 -3.02
CA PRO A 140 -9.14 10.81 -2.50
C PRO A 140 -9.46 9.53 -1.73
N LEU A 141 -10.23 9.68 -0.64
CA LEU A 141 -10.75 8.57 0.14
C LEU A 141 -12.25 8.43 -0.16
N ARG A 142 -12.70 7.21 -0.48
CA ARG A 142 -14.12 6.96 -0.77
C ARG A 142 -14.90 6.72 0.51
N GLY A 143 -15.32 7.78 1.17
CA GLY A 143 -16.19 7.70 2.35
C GLY A 143 -17.51 6.96 2.08
N PRO A 144 -18.14 6.36 3.12
CA PRO A 144 -19.33 5.53 2.96
C PRO A 144 -20.55 6.29 2.45
N SER A 145 -20.70 7.57 2.81
CA SER A 145 -21.83 8.43 2.39
C SER A 145 -21.43 9.53 1.40
N VAL A 146 -20.19 9.49 0.91
CA VAL A 146 -19.70 10.43 -0.09
C VAL A 146 -20.39 10.16 -1.43
N PRO A 147 -21.01 11.17 -2.08
CA PRO A 147 -21.61 11.01 -3.39
C PRO A 147 -20.61 10.53 -4.44
N LEU A 148 -20.94 9.47 -5.19
CA LEU A 148 -20.04 8.88 -6.18
C LEU A 148 -19.52 9.89 -7.21
N GLY A 149 -20.39 10.79 -7.69
CA GLY A 149 -19.99 11.83 -8.62
C GLY A 149 -18.94 12.81 -8.05
N GLN A 150 -18.95 13.04 -6.74
CA GLN A 150 -17.94 13.87 -6.07
C GLN A 150 -16.61 13.13 -5.96
N TYR A 151 -16.65 11.85 -5.57
CA TYR A 151 -15.47 10.99 -5.54
C TYR A 151 -14.80 10.90 -6.93
N ASN A 152 -15.58 10.68 -8.00
CA ASN A 152 -15.05 10.60 -9.36
C ASN A 152 -14.29 11.88 -9.78
N ARG A 153 -14.84 13.07 -9.46
CA ARG A 153 -14.15 14.34 -9.73
C ARG A 153 -12.85 14.47 -8.96
N SER A 154 -12.80 14.02 -7.70
CA SER A 154 -11.59 14.03 -6.90
C SER A 154 -10.54 13.02 -7.41
N VAL A 155 -10.97 11.88 -7.96
CA VAL A 155 -10.11 10.93 -8.68
C VAL A 155 -9.52 11.57 -9.94
N ASP A 156 -10.34 12.27 -10.73
CA ASP A 156 -9.86 13.01 -11.90
C ASP A 156 -8.82 14.07 -11.51
N GLN A 157 -9.08 14.84 -10.46
CA GLN A 157 -8.14 15.85 -9.94
C GLN A 157 -6.81 15.22 -9.50
N TYR A 158 -6.84 14.04 -8.86
CA TYR A 158 -5.63 13.31 -8.49
C TYR A 158 -4.80 12.93 -9.73
N TRP A 159 -5.43 12.41 -10.78
CA TRP A 159 -4.74 12.06 -12.01
C TRP A 159 -4.20 13.29 -12.77
N ASP A 160 -4.90 14.41 -12.75
CA ASP A 160 -4.41 15.66 -13.31
C ASP A 160 -3.14 16.15 -12.57
N GLN A 161 -3.11 16.03 -11.24
CA GLN A 161 -1.93 16.33 -10.42
C GLN A 161 -0.74 15.42 -10.79
N LEU A 162 -0.96 14.12 -10.97
CA LEU A 162 0.08 13.18 -11.40
C LEU A 162 0.59 13.49 -12.83
N ASN A 163 -0.33 13.72 -13.76
CA ASN A 163 0.01 14.05 -15.16
C ASN A 163 0.80 15.35 -15.28
N SER A 164 0.63 16.29 -14.33
CA SER A 164 1.43 17.52 -14.27
C SER A 164 2.92 17.27 -14.02
N GLN A 165 3.29 16.11 -13.46
CA GLN A 165 4.67 15.66 -13.26
C GLN A 165 5.29 15.05 -14.53
N GLY A 166 4.49 14.84 -15.58
CA GLY A 166 4.90 14.29 -16.88
C GLY A 166 4.07 13.09 -17.31
N ARG A 167 4.08 12.79 -18.61
CA ARG A 167 3.30 11.70 -19.21
C ARG A 167 3.80 10.32 -18.76
N ALA A 168 2.91 9.51 -18.23
CA ALA A 168 3.12 8.08 -17.98
C ALA A 168 2.32 7.25 -18.99
N ASP A 169 2.80 6.07 -19.34
CA ASP A 169 2.20 5.23 -20.37
C ASP A 169 1.27 4.16 -19.75
N GLY A 170 0.01 4.13 -20.19
CA GLY A 170 -0.99 3.14 -19.78
C GLY A 170 -2.30 3.73 -19.28
N SER A 171 -3.25 2.85 -18.96
CA SER A 171 -4.50 3.24 -18.32
C SER A 171 -4.28 3.64 -16.85
N ARG A 172 -5.20 4.43 -16.29
CA ARG A 172 -5.20 4.80 -14.86
C ARG A 172 -5.12 3.56 -13.96
N LEU A 173 -5.85 2.49 -14.29
CA LEU A 173 -5.76 1.24 -13.54
C LEU A 173 -4.36 0.65 -13.62
N ARG A 174 -3.78 0.50 -14.82
CA ARG A 174 -2.44 -0.08 -14.97
C ARG A 174 -1.41 0.71 -14.15
N LEU A 175 -1.44 2.04 -14.23
CA LEU A 175 -0.53 2.91 -13.50
C LEU A 175 -0.69 2.76 -11.98
N LEU A 176 -1.93 2.70 -11.49
CA LEU A 176 -2.20 2.49 -10.06
C LEU A 176 -1.80 1.08 -9.61
N THR A 177 -2.00 0.05 -10.43
CA THR A 177 -1.51 -1.31 -10.16
C THR A 177 0.00 -1.33 -9.99
N TYR A 178 0.76 -0.67 -10.88
CA TYR A 178 2.22 -0.55 -10.71
C TYR A 178 2.60 0.24 -9.46
N ASP A 179 1.85 1.29 -9.11
CA ASP A 179 2.10 2.04 -7.88
C ASP A 179 1.93 1.15 -6.64
N ILE A 180 0.86 0.33 -6.60
CA ILE A 180 0.65 -0.70 -5.56
C ILE A 180 1.78 -1.74 -5.56
N VAL A 181 2.22 -2.19 -6.74
CA VAL A 181 3.35 -3.13 -6.86
C VAL A 181 4.61 -2.54 -6.20
N LEU A 182 4.93 -1.28 -6.51
CA LEU A 182 6.10 -0.60 -5.95
C LEU A 182 5.95 -0.30 -4.45
N MET A 183 4.74 0.02 -3.98
CA MET A 183 4.43 0.19 -2.56
C MET A 183 4.71 -1.11 -1.78
N LEU A 184 4.16 -2.23 -2.23
CA LEU A 184 4.37 -3.55 -1.64
C LEU A 184 5.84 -3.97 -1.69
N ALA A 185 6.52 -3.65 -2.79
CA ALA A 185 7.93 -3.98 -2.94
C ALA A 185 8.82 -3.21 -1.95
N ARG A 186 8.46 -1.97 -1.57
CA ARG A 186 9.16 -1.24 -0.51
C ARG A 186 9.01 -1.93 0.84
N PHE A 187 7.80 -2.38 1.20
CA PHE A 187 7.59 -3.17 2.41
C PHE A 187 8.44 -4.45 2.39
N ALA A 188 8.41 -5.16 1.27
CA ALA A 188 9.08 -6.44 1.11
C ALA A 188 10.61 -6.37 1.13
N THR A 189 11.19 -5.23 0.74
CA THR A 189 12.64 -5.00 0.70
C THR A 189 13.17 -4.17 1.86
N GLY A 190 12.30 -3.66 2.73
CA GLY A 190 12.66 -2.71 3.78
C GLY A 190 13.12 -1.34 3.24
N ALA A 191 12.86 -1.04 1.97
CA ALA A 191 13.26 0.23 1.37
C ALA A 191 12.54 1.41 2.05
N SER A 192 13.26 2.51 2.26
CA SER A 192 12.69 3.68 2.94
C SER A 192 11.55 4.31 2.14
N PHE A 193 10.48 4.68 2.86
CA PHE A 193 9.37 5.45 2.34
C PHE A 193 9.62 6.96 2.37
N SER A 194 10.57 7.42 3.19
CA SER A 194 10.80 8.84 3.46
C SER A 194 11.91 9.46 2.63
N THR A 195 12.71 8.68 1.91
CA THR A 195 13.88 9.14 1.15
C THR A 195 13.57 10.34 0.26
N ASP A 196 12.43 10.32 -0.43
CA ASP A 196 12.07 11.37 -1.40
C ASP A 196 11.14 12.44 -0.80
N CYS A 197 10.28 12.08 0.16
CA CYS A 197 9.25 12.98 0.69
C CYS A 197 9.59 13.58 2.07
N LYS A 198 10.72 13.22 2.67
CA LYS A 198 11.20 13.72 3.98
C LYS A 198 10.29 13.39 5.17
N GLY A 199 9.49 12.33 5.08
CA GLY A 199 8.64 11.86 6.18
C GLY A 199 7.67 10.78 5.72
N GLY A 200 6.87 10.22 6.64
CA GLY A 200 6.01 9.08 6.34
C GLY A 200 6.81 7.77 6.29
N GLY A 201 6.55 6.89 7.27
CA GLY A 201 7.25 5.60 7.41
C GLY A 201 6.41 4.40 6.97
N LYS A 202 6.85 3.20 7.35
CA LYS A 202 6.10 1.94 7.16
C LYS A 202 4.69 2.05 7.73
N GLU A 203 4.54 2.68 8.89
CA GLU A 203 3.27 2.86 9.57
C GLU A 203 2.28 3.69 8.74
N SER A 204 2.65 4.91 8.35
CA SER A 204 1.82 5.77 7.51
C SER A 204 1.41 5.11 6.20
N ASN A 205 2.35 4.46 5.52
CA ASN A 205 2.08 3.86 4.21
C ASN A 205 1.26 2.57 4.32
N SER A 206 1.33 1.85 5.44
CA SER A 206 0.49 0.66 5.67
C SER A 206 -0.97 1.06 5.90
N ARG A 207 -1.23 2.23 6.50
CA ARG A 207 -2.57 2.83 6.57
C ARG A 207 -3.05 3.34 5.21
N PHE A 208 -2.15 3.79 4.34
CA PHE A 208 -2.46 4.31 3.01
C PHE A 208 -2.80 3.22 1.97
N LEU A 209 -2.07 2.09 1.99
CA LEU A 209 -2.18 1.01 1.01
C LEU A 209 -3.61 0.50 0.75
N PRO A 210 -4.48 0.28 1.76
CA PRO A 210 -5.87 -0.15 1.54
C PRO A 210 -6.68 0.82 0.67
N PHE A 211 -6.39 2.12 0.74
CA PHE A 211 -7.06 3.14 -0.06
C PHE A 211 -6.57 3.17 -1.51
N MET A 212 -5.31 2.79 -1.76
CA MET A 212 -4.83 2.52 -3.13
C MET A 212 -5.63 1.38 -3.77
N ILE A 213 -5.86 0.31 -3.00
CA ILE A 213 -6.65 -0.85 -3.45
C ILE A 213 -8.13 -0.47 -3.62
N GLN A 214 -8.68 0.39 -2.76
CA GLN A 214 -10.03 0.95 -2.88
C GLN A 214 -10.21 1.71 -4.20
N MET A 215 -9.26 2.59 -4.56
CA MET A 215 -9.31 3.29 -5.84
C MET A 215 -9.13 2.33 -7.02
N ALA A 216 -8.23 1.35 -6.92
CA ALA A 216 -8.03 0.36 -7.98
C ALA A 216 -9.30 -0.46 -8.23
N SER A 217 -9.98 -0.92 -7.18
CA SER A 217 -11.27 -1.62 -7.32
C SER A 217 -12.34 -0.74 -7.96
N HIS A 218 -12.41 0.55 -7.59
CA HIS A 218 -13.31 1.49 -8.23
C HIS A 218 -13.04 1.65 -9.73
N LEU A 219 -11.77 1.71 -10.14
CA LEU A 219 -11.39 1.80 -11.56
C LEU A 219 -11.71 0.51 -12.33
N VAL A 220 -11.61 -0.66 -11.69
CA VAL A 220 -12.01 -1.96 -12.29
C VAL A 220 -13.54 -1.99 -12.49
N ASP A 221 -14.31 -1.59 -11.47
CA ASP A 221 -15.78 -1.61 -11.50
C ASP A 221 -16.38 -0.68 -12.56
N GLY A 222 -15.69 0.40 -12.93
CA GLY A 222 -16.12 1.35 -13.97
C GLY A 222 -16.29 0.72 -15.37
N SER A 223 -15.81 -0.51 -15.58
CA SER A 223 -15.87 -1.25 -16.84
C SER A 223 -16.97 -2.33 -16.92
N ALA A 224 -17.97 -2.28 -16.03
CA ALA A 224 -19.03 -3.30 -15.94
C ALA A 224 -18.47 -4.74 -15.85
N ASN A 225 -17.43 -4.93 -15.03
CA ASN A 225 -16.73 -6.21 -14.79
C ASN A 225 -15.97 -6.80 -16.00
N GLN A 226 -16.02 -6.20 -17.19
CA GLN A 226 -15.26 -6.70 -18.35
C GLN A 226 -13.75 -6.68 -18.08
N GLN A 227 -13.25 -5.62 -17.44
CA GLN A 227 -11.83 -5.50 -17.10
C GLN A 227 -11.42 -6.51 -16.04
N ARG A 228 -12.30 -6.82 -15.08
CA ARG A 228 -12.04 -7.86 -14.06
C ARG A 228 -11.85 -9.23 -14.70
N HIS A 229 -12.74 -9.63 -15.60
CA HIS A 229 -12.61 -10.89 -16.34
C HIS A 229 -11.36 -10.93 -17.21
N ALA A 230 -11.00 -9.81 -17.86
CA ALA A 230 -9.77 -9.72 -18.64
C ALA A 230 -8.51 -9.90 -17.77
N MET A 231 -8.50 -9.30 -16.56
CA MET A 231 -7.41 -9.45 -15.60
C MET A 231 -7.29 -10.89 -15.08
N ALA A 232 -8.39 -11.52 -14.67
CA ALA A 232 -8.39 -12.90 -14.22
C ALA A 232 -7.91 -13.87 -15.32
N LYS A 233 -8.34 -13.64 -16.57
CA LYS A 233 -7.85 -14.40 -17.73
C LYS A 233 -6.35 -14.18 -17.96
N ALA A 234 -5.86 -12.95 -17.81
CA ALA A 234 -4.43 -12.64 -17.93
C ALA A 234 -3.61 -13.37 -16.86
N VAL A 235 -4.08 -13.39 -15.60
CA VAL A 235 -3.45 -14.15 -14.51
C VAL A 235 -3.42 -15.65 -14.84
N SER A 236 -4.56 -16.25 -15.20
CA SER A 236 -4.62 -17.67 -15.54
C SER A 236 -3.72 -18.03 -16.73
N THR A 237 -3.69 -17.18 -17.76
CA THR A 237 -2.83 -17.37 -18.94
C THR A 237 -1.36 -17.24 -18.57
N TYR A 238 -1.03 -16.25 -17.74
CA TYR A 238 0.31 -16.06 -17.22
C TYR A 238 0.75 -17.31 -16.48
N LEU A 239 -0.01 -17.79 -15.49
CA LEU A 239 0.37 -18.95 -14.67
C LEU A 239 0.47 -20.27 -15.46
N SER A 240 -0.35 -20.41 -16.50
CA SER A 240 -0.35 -21.61 -17.37
C SER A 240 0.74 -21.61 -18.45
N SER A 241 1.39 -20.47 -18.70
CA SER A 241 2.47 -20.39 -19.71
C SER A 241 3.73 -21.13 -19.23
N SER A 242 4.57 -21.61 -20.15
CA SER A 242 5.90 -22.10 -19.74
C SER A 242 6.76 -20.92 -19.27
N PRO A 243 7.52 -21.04 -18.16
CA PRO A 243 8.45 -19.99 -17.70
C PRO A 243 9.40 -19.51 -18.80
N SER A 244 9.86 -20.43 -19.66
CA SER A 244 10.76 -20.20 -20.79
C SER A 244 10.17 -19.39 -21.96
N ALA A 245 8.84 -19.26 -22.05
CA ALA A 245 8.17 -18.53 -23.13
C ALA A 245 8.06 -17.02 -22.86
N ALA A 246 8.12 -16.59 -21.60
CA ALA A 246 8.11 -15.17 -21.25
C ALA A 246 9.48 -14.52 -21.52
N GLU A 247 10.58 -15.23 -21.21
CA GLU A 247 11.91 -14.60 -21.06
C GLU A 247 12.96 -14.98 -22.13
N SER A 248 12.58 -15.50 -23.31
CA SER A 248 13.56 -15.83 -24.38
C SER A 248 14.07 -14.57 -25.12
N PRO A 249 15.36 -14.17 -25.04
CA PRO A 249 15.89 -12.98 -25.74
C PRO A 249 16.38 -13.29 -27.15
N SER A 250 15.95 -14.38 -27.79
CA SER A 250 16.64 -14.89 -28.99
C SER A 250 15.70 -15.47 -30.03
N ARG A 251 15.49 -14.68 -31.10
CA ARG A 251 14.93 -15.05 -32.42
C ARG A 251 13.41 -15.28 -32.33
N VAL A 252 12.57 -14.75 -33.21
CA VAL A 252 12.49 -15.05 -34.64
C VAL A 252 11.70 -13.94 -35.36
N SER A 253 12.23 -13.52 -36.51
CA SER A 253 11.62 -12.99 -37.74
C SER A 253 10.30 -12.20 -37.70
N ALA A 254 10.36 -11.02 -38.33
CA ALA A 254 9.22 -10.20 -38.74
C ALA A 254 8.17 -10.99 -39.55
N PRO A 255 6.90 -10.61 -39.40
CA PRO A 255 6.02 -10.49 -40.55
C PRO A 255 5.59 -9.05 -40.78
N LEU A 256 5.55 -8.72 -42.07
CA LEU A 256 5.06 -7.49 -42.65
C LEU A 256 3.56 -7.25 -42.35
N SER A 257 3.24 -5.98 -42.13
CA SER A 257 1.98 -5.31 -42.51
C SER A 257 0.66 -5.75 -41.89
N GLY A 258 0.09 -4.84 -41.08
CA GLY A 258 -1.30 -4.42 -41.26
C GLY A 258 -2.36 -4.88 -40.25
N ALA A 259 -2.28 -4.41 -39.01
CA ALA A 259 -3.48 -4.13 -38.18
C ALA A 259 -3.09 -3.28 -36.97
N ARG A 260 -3.57 -2.03 -36.90
CA ARG A 260 -3.54 -1.22 -35.68
C ARG A 260 -4.54 -1.82 -34.69
N GLY A 261 -4.04 -2.50 -33.66
CA GLY A 261 -4.88 -3.00 -32.56
C GLY A 261 -4.16 -3.99 -31.65
N SER A 262 -3.25 -3.52 -30.80
CA SER A 262 -2.96 -4.04 -29.45
C SER A 262 -1.72 -3.30 -28.93
N THR A 263 -1.92 -2.46 -27.93
CA THR A 263 -0.88 -1.64 -27.30
C THR A 263 0.03 -2.50 -26.42
N GLY A 264 1.28 -2.68 -26.87
CA GLY A 264 2.51 -2.82 -26.08
C GLY A 264 2.52 -3.84 -24.94
N SER A 265 3.04 -5.04 -25.19
CA SER A 265 3.45 -5.98 -24.15
C SER A 265 4.68 -5.43 -23.40
N SER A 266 4.43 -4.58 -22.41
CA SER A 266 5.30 -4.51 -21.24
C SER A 266 5.24 -5.90 -20.60
N GLU A 267 6.37 -6.52 -20.35
CA GLU A 267 6.42 -7.85 -19.74
C GLU A 267 5.91 -7.73 -18.30
N GLU A 268 4.64 -8.03 -18.09
CA GLU A 268 3.98 -7.86 -16.79
C GLU A 268 4.59 -8.85 -15.79
N THR A 269 5.27 -8.32 -14.77
CA THR A 269 6.04 -9.12 -13.81
C THR A 269 5.14 -10.00 -12.95
N VAL A 270 5.73 -11.02 -12.31
CA VAL A 270 5.01 -11.88 -11.36
C VAL A 270 4.33 -11.06 -10.25
N GLN A 271 4.97 -10.00 -9.76
CA GLN A 271 4.39 -9.09 -8.78
C GLN A 271 3.15 -8.36 -9.30
N PHE A 272 3.19 -7.88 -10.55
CA PHE A 272 2.05 -7.26 -11.20
C PHE A 272 0.87 -8.24 -11.31
N MET A 273 1.15 -9.50 -11.65
CA MET A 273 0.15 -10.56 -11.71
C MET A 273 -0.45 -10.89 -10.35
N MET A 274 0.35 -10.90 -9.27
CA MET A 274 -0.16 -11.06 -7.91
C MET A 274 -1.13 -9.93 -7.52
N VAL A 275 -0.81 -8.67 -7.83
CA VAL A 275 -1.72 -7.53 -7.57
C VAL A 275 -2.98 -7.63 -8.46
N ASN A 276 -2.86 -8.06 -9.71
CA ASN A 276 -4.02 -8.31 -10.56
C ASN A 276 -4.94 -9.37 -9.97
N SER A 277 -4.40 -10.48 -9.43
CA SER A 277 -5.20 -11.51 -8.76
C SER A 277 -5.97 -10.96 -7.55
N LEU A 278 -5.37 -10.04 -6.78
CA LEU A 278 -6.04 -9.36 -5.67
C LEU A 278 -7.27 -8.56 -6.14
N LEU A 279 -7.21 -7.95 -7.32
CA LEU A 279 -8.32 -7.15 -7.86
C LEU A 279 -9.36 -7.95 -8.66
N SER A 280 -9.04 -9.20 -9.04
CA SER A 280 -9.83 -9.93 -10.04
C SER A 280 -10.26 -11.35 -9.72
N GLU A 281 -9.68 -12.02 -8.74
CA GLU A 281 -9.96 -13.43 -8.43
C GLU A 281 -10.62 -13.61 -7.06
N SER A 282 -11.20 -14.78 -6.75
CA SER A 282 -11.64 -15.07 -5.37
C SER A 282 -10.47 -15.45 -4.46
N TYR A 283 -10.70 -15.60 -3.16
CA TYR A 283 -9.68 -16.11 -2.24
C TYR A 283 -9.31 -17.57 -2.52
N GLU A 284 -10.30 -18.36 -2.94
CA GLU A 284 -10.13 -19.77 -3.30
C GLU A 284 -9.27 -19.90 -4.57
N SER A 285 -9.55 -19.10 -5.60
CA SER A 285 -8.72 -19.04 -6.81
C SER A 285 -7.29 -18.59 -6.49
N TRP A 286 -7.12 -17.56 -5.65
CA TRP A 286 -5.80 -17.16 -5.17
C TRP A 286 -5.06 -18.30 -4.49
N THR A 287 -5.72 -19.05 -3.59
CA THR A 287 -5.11 -20.19 -2.89
C THR A 287 -4.65 -21.28 -3.86
N GLN A 288 -5.43 -21.54 -4.92
CA GLN A 288 -5.03 -22.47 -5.98
C GLN A 288 -3.85 -21.96 -6.82
N HIS A 289 -3.78 -20.64 -7.06
CA HIS A 289 -2.72 -20.00 -7.83
C HIS A 289 -1.44 -19.74 -7.02
N ARG A 290 -1.53 -19.66 -5.68
CA ARG A 290 -0.44 -19.28 -4.78
C ARG A 290 0.82 -20.15 -4.93
N PRO A 291 0.76 -21.48 -5.07
CA PRO A 291 1.95 -22.30 -5.31
C PRO A 291 2.69 -21.92 -6.61
N ALA A 292 1.95 -21.67 -7.70
CA ALA A 292 2.53 -21.28 -8.98
C ALA A 292 3.14 -19.86 -8.93
N PHE A 293 2.48 -18.95 -8.22
CA PHE A 293 3.02 -17.62 -7.93
C PHE A 293 4.31 -17.68 -7.13
N LEU A 294 4.38 -18.54 -6.09
CA LEU A 294 5.59 -18.76 -5.31
C LEU A 294 6.73 -19.27 -6.18
N GLN A 295 6.49 -20.28 -7.02
CA GLN A 295 7.52 -20.84 -7.90
C GLN A 295 8.08 -19.77 -8.87
N ARG A 296 7.21 -19.04 -9.55
CA ARG A 296 7.61 -17.95 -10.45
C ARG A 296 8.30 -16.80 -9.73
N GLY A 297 7.79 -16.43 -8.56
CA GLY A 297 8.37 -15.40 -7.70
C GLY A 297 9.79 -15.75 -7.28
N ILE A 298 9.98 -16.96 -6.75
CA ILE A 298 11.27 -17.48 -6.31
C ILE A 298 12.27 -17.46 -7.47
N TYR A 299 11.89 -17.96 -8.64
CA TYR A 299 12.74 -17.95 -9.82
C TYR A 299 13.11 -16.52 -10.24
N HIS A 300 12.13 -15.61 -10.27
CA HIS A 300 12.34 -14.21 -10.61
C HIS A 300 13.31 -13.52 -9.62
N ALA A 301 13.16 -13.73 -8.31
CA ALA A 301 14.08 -13.21 -7.30
C ALA A 301 15.51 -13.76 -7.48
N TYR A 302 15.63 -15.05 -7.77
CA TYR A 302 16.91 -15.69 -8.05
C TYR A 302 17.60 -15.12 -9.30
N LEU A 303 16.86 -14.91 -10.40
CA LEU A 303 17.40 -14.29 -11.61
C LEU A 303 17.87 -12.86 -11.37
N GLN A 304 17.10 -12.07 -10.62
CA GLN A 304 17.49 -10.71 -10.25
C GLN A 304 18.81 -10.66 -9.50
N HIS A 305 18.98 -11.56 -8.52
CA HIS A 305 20.24 -11.72 -7.80
C HIS A 305 21.38 -12.12 -8.74
N LYS A 306 21.18 -13.12 -9.62
CA LYS A 306 22.21 -13.58 -10.58
C LYS A 306 22.65 -12.49 -11.55
N HIS A 307 21.74 -11.64 -12.01
CA HIS A 307 22.04 -10.57 -12.96
C HIS A 307 22.59 -9.30 -12.29
N GLY A 308 22.77 -9.30 -10.96
CA GLY A 308 23.11 -8.07 -10.21
C GLY A 308 22.06 -6.98 -10.35
N ARG A 309 20.87 -7.34 -10.84
CA ARG A 309 19.72 -6.48 -11.07
C ARG A 309 18.74 -6.70 -9.92
N SER A 310 19.00 -6.08 -8.77
CA SER A 310 17.87 -5.79 -7.88
C SER A 310 16.98 -4.81 -8.63
N THR A 311 15.74 -5.21 -8.96
CA THR A 311 14.80 -4.38 -9.75
C THR A 311 14.38 -3.08 -9.06
N LEU A 312 14.95 -2.74 -7.90
CA LEU A 312 14.60 -1.60 -7.09
C LEU A 312 15.82 -0.82 -6.58
N LYS A 313 16.86 -0.66 -7.41
CA LYS A 313 17.88 0.38 -7.17
C LYS A 313 17.26 1.78 -7.31
N LEU A 314 16.63 2.25 -6.24
CA LEU A 314 16.50 3.68 -5.95
C LEU A 314 17.81 4.17 -5.29
N PRO A 315 18.20 5.44 -5.46
CA PRO A 315 19.56 5.88 -5.16
C PRO A 315 19.79 5.97 -3.65
N ALA A 316 20.68 5.16 -3.09
CA ALA A 316 21.93 5.61 -2.46
C ALA A 316 22.79 4.45 -1.91
N ASP A 317 24.08 4.76 -1.86
CA ASP A 317 25.21 4.18 -1.12
C ASP A 317 25.85 2.86 -1.58
N SER A 318 26.96 3.08 -2.28
CA SER A 318 28.05 2.17 -2.58
C SER A 318 28.56 1.43 -1.35
N SER A 319 28.39 0.11 -1.32
CA SER A 319 29.46 -0.87 -1.11
C SER A 319 28.90 -2.29 -1.01
N SER A 320 29.13 -3.09 -2.05
CA SER A 320 29.45 -4.52 -1.91
C SER A 320 29.75 -5.09 -3.29
N SER A 321 31.02 -5.48 -3.45
CA SER A 321 31.53 -6.20 -4.61
C SER A 321 30.96 -7.62 -4.63
N ALA A 322 30.23 -7.97 -5.68
CA ALA A 322 29.76 -9.33 -5.90
C ALA A 322 30.93 -10.24 -6.27
N VAL A 323 31.25 -11.19 -5.38
CA VAL A 323 32.17 -12.30 -5.66
C VAL A 323 31.37 -13.39 -6.38
N ARG A 324 31.88 -13.86 -7.52
CA ARG A 324 31.34 -15.04 -8.21
C ARG A 324 31.82 -16.29 -7.49
N SER A 325 30.90 -17.19 -7.13
CA SER A 325 31.22 -18.52 -6.60
C SER A 325 30.68 -19.59 -7.54
N ASP A 326 31.56 -20.55 -7.83
CA ASP A 326 31.41 -21.66 -8.76
C ASP A 326 30.44 -22.73 -8.21
N GLU A 327 29.67 -23.38 -9.08
CA GLU A 327 28.70 -24.43 -8.71
C GLU A 327 29.42 -25.73 -8.31
N GLY A 328 29.25 -26.16 -7.07
CA GLY A 328 29.77 -27.42 -6.54
C GLY A 328 28.79 -28.09 -5.57
N SER A 329 28.31 -29.27 -5.94
CA SER A 329 27.33 -30.11 -5.24
C SER A 329 27.81 -30.57 -3.84
N SER A 330 27.23 -30.01 -2.79
CA SER A 330 26.98 -30.66 -1.50
C SER A 330 25.91 -29.87 -0.74
N ALA A 331 25.01 -30.54 -0.01
CA ALA A 331 23.99 -29.88 0.83
C ALA A 331 24.66 -29.25 2.06
N ASP A 332 25.32 -28.12 1.86
CA ASP A 332 25.88 -27.30 2.93
C ASP A 332 24.73 -26.52 3.59
N PRO A 333 24.54 -26.56 4.91
CA PRO A 333 23.55 -25.71 5.60
C PRO A 333 23.74 -24.20 5.31
N ASP A 334 24.94 -23.78 4.90
CA ASP A 334 25.21 -22.42 4.42
C ASP A 334 24.53 -22.09 3.08
N ASP A 335 24.28 -23.08 2.22
CA ASP A 335 23.58 -22.92 0.94
C ASP A 335 22.09 -22.59 1.15
N GLY A 336 21.44 -23.24 2.11
CA GLY A 336 20.02 -22.98 2.45
C GLY A 336 19.81 -21.55 2.96
N LYS A 337 20.70 -21.06 3.83
CA LYS A 337 20.67 -19.68 4.33
C LYS A 337 20.90 -18.64 3.22
N LYS A 338 21.83 -18.91 2.30
CA LYS A 338 22.05 -18.05 1.12
C LYS A 338 20.83 -18.02 0.21
N LEU A 339 20.21 -19.17 -0.06
CA LEU A 339 18.98 -19.25 -0.85
C LEU A 339 17.85 -18.48 -0.18
N PHE A 340 17.66 -18.63 1.12
CA PHE A 340 16.67 -17.89 1.88
C PHE A 340 16.88 -16.38 1.73
N ALA A 341 18.09 -15.87 1.96
CA ALA A 341 18.40 -14.45 1.82
C ALA A 341 18.11 -13.89 0.42
N ILE A 342 18.29 -14.70 -0.63
CA ILE A 342 18.00 -14.32 -2.02
C ILE A 342 16.48 -14.17 -2.25
N VAL A 343 15.67 -15.07 -1.69
CA VAL A 343 14.22 -15.14 -1.99
C VAL A 343 13.35 -14.46 -0.93
N GLN A 344 13.89 -14.12 0.23
CA GLN A 344 13.15 -13.59 1.39
C GLN A 344 12.24 -12.43 1.00
N SER A 345 12.75 -11.43 0.27
CA SER A 345 11.94 -10.29 -0.16
C SER A 345 10.77 -10.69 -1.04
N MET A 346 10.90 -11.71 -1.88
CA MET A 346 9.77 -12.22 -2.66
C MET A 346 8.78 -12.98 -1.78
N LEU A 347 9.24 -13.76 -0.82
CA LEU A 347 8.35 -14.43 0.14
C LEU A 347 7.55 -13.42 0.96
N VAL A 348 8.20 -12.37 1.47
CA VAL A 348 7.52 -11.25 2.15
C VAL A 348 6.49 -10.61 1.22
N TYR A 349 6.84 -10.35 -0.04
CA TYR A 349 5.92 -9.77 -1.03
C TYR A 349 4.68 -10.64 -1.23
N THR A 350 4.86 -11.95 -1.47
CA THR A 350 3.74 -12.89 -1.64
C THR A 350 2.90 -13.00 -0.37
N GLY A 351 3.52 -12.99 0.81
CA GLY A 351 2.82 -13.00 2.08
C GLY A 351 2.01 -11.72 2.34
N LEU A 352 2.51 -10.55 1.96
CA LEU A 352 1.72 -9.31 2.00
C LEU A 352 0.48 -9.40 1.11
N ILE A 353 0.60 -9.98 -0.09
CA ILE A 353 -0.56 -10.23 -0.97
C ILE A 353 -1.53 -11.18 -0.27
N GLU A 354 -1.07 -12.27 0.34
CA GLU A 354 -1.91 -13.20 1.12
C GLU A 354 -2.69 -12.46 2.22
N GLN A 355 -2.04 -11.61 3.01
CA GLN A 355 -2.72 -10.85 4.08
C GLN A 355 -3.81 -9.94 3.50
N LEU A 356 -3.54 -9.26 2.38
CA LEU A 356 -4.53 -8.43 1.69
C LEU A 356 -5.69 -9.29 1.13
N GLN A 357 -5.39 -10.44 0.54
CA GLN A 357 -6.38 -11.38 0.03
C GLN A 357 -7.31 -11.86 1.16
N GLN A 358 -6.76 -12.23 2.32
CA GLN A 358 -7.54 -12.62 3.50
C GLN A 358 -8.43 -11.48 3.99
N PHE A 359 -7.86 -10.28 4.17
CA PHE A 359 -8.61 -9.14 4.70
C PHE A 359 -9.79 -8.76 3.79
N PHE A 360 -9.55 -8.61 2.49
CA PHE A 360 -10.56 -8.11 1.56
C PHE A 360 -11.58 -9.16 1.13
N LYS A 361 -11.23 -10.45 1.11
CA LYS A 361 -12.09 -11.48 0.48
C LYS A 361 -12.61 -12.54 1.42
N LYS A 362 -11.99 -12.76 2.58
CA LYS A 362 -12.45 -13.77 3.54
C LYS A 362 -13.59 -13.19 4.38
N GLY A 363 -14.79 -13.72 4.19
CA GLY A 363 -15.95 -13.37 5.01
C GLY A 363 -15.73 -13.75 6.48
N LYS A 364 -16.35 -12.99 7.40
CA LYS A 364 -16.47 -13.44 8.81
C LYS A 364 -17.17 -14.81 8.79
N LYS A 365 -16.61 -15.82 9.45
CA LYS A 365 -17.16 -17.20 9.46
C LYS A 365 -18.59 -17.16 10.01
N SER A 366 -19.59 -17.05 9.13
CA SER A 366 -20.97 -17.32 9.47
C SER A 366 -21.17 -18.83 9.39
N SER A 367 -21.57 -19.41 10.51
CA SER A 367 -22.01 -20.80 10.61
C SER A 367 -23.27 -20.99 9.75
N GLY A 368 -23.10 -21.32 8.48
CA GLY A 368 -24.21 -21.57 7.57
C GLY A 368 -23.77 -22.34 6.34
N THR A 369 -24.01 -23.65 6.34
CA THR A 369 -23.78 -24.52 5.18
C THR A 369 -24.80 -24.23 4.09
N SER A 370 -24.40 -23.53 3.03
CA SER A 370 -25.16 -23.44 1.78
C SER A 370 -24.25 -23.76 0.60
N LYS A 371 -24.58 -24.79 -0.18
CA LYS A 371 -23.93 -25.09 -1.46
C LYS A 371 -24.25 -23.95 -2.44
N SER A 372 -23.29 -23.08 -2.73
CA SER A 372 -23.38 -22.01 -3.72
C SER A 372 -22.79 -22.43 -5.07
N SER A 373 -23.32 -21.86 -6.16
CA SER A 373 -22.78 -22.04 -7.53
C SER A 373 -21.62 -21.06 -7.81
N GLU A 374 -20.77 -21.32 -8.81
CA GLU A 374 -19.58 -20.48 -9.13
C GLU A 374 -19.91 -18.99 -9.38
N LYS A 375 -21.07 -18.68 -9.99
CA LYS A 375 -21.54 -17.29 -10.16
C LYS A 375 -21.90 -16.63 -8.82
N ASP A 376 -22.42 -17.43 -7.90
CA ASP A 376 -22.85 -17.01 -6.57
C ASP A 376 -21.62 -16.77 -5.66
N GLU A 377 -20.55 -17.54 -5.84
CA GLU A 377 -19.27 -17.32 -5.16
C GLU A 377 -18.53 -16.08 -5.67
N THR A 378 -18.53 -15.82 -6.98
CA THR A 378 -17.93 -14.59 -7.55
C THR A 378 -18.61 -13.34 -6.99
N SER A 379 -19.94 -13.37 -6.89
CA SER A 379 -20.70 -12.27 -6.30
C SER A 379 -20.45 -12.09 -4.79
N LYS A 380 -20.07 -13.15 -4.08
CA LYS A 380 -19.92 -13.16 -2.62
C LYS A 380 -18.62 -12.50 -2.14
N TRP A 381 -17.48 -12.83 -2.76
CA TRP A 381 -16.22 -12.19 -2.37
C TRP A 381 -16.17 -10.72 -2.81
N GLU A 382 -16.76 -10.38 -3.97
CA GLU A 382 -16.87 -8.98 -4.42
C GLU A 382 -17.70 -8.13 -3.44
N ALA A 383 -18.81 -8.68 -2.93
CA ALA A 383 -19.61 -8.02 -1.89
C ALA A 383 -18.82 -7.83 -0.59
N THR A 384 -18.08 -8.86 -0.17
CA THR A 384 -17.21 -8.80 1.02
C THR A 384 -16.14 -7.72 0.87
N MET A 385 -15.48 -7.66 -0.29
CA MET A 385 -14.46 -6.64 -0.58
C MET A 385 -15.06 -5.23 -0.56
N LYS A 386 -16.26 -5.05 -1.13
CA LYS A 386 -16.97 -3.77 -1.10
C LYS A 386 -17.35 -3.34 0.32
N GLU A 387 -17.77 -4.27 1.17
CA GLU A 387 -18.05 -4.02 2.59
C GLU A 387 -16.77 -3.62 3.36
N ARG A 388 -15.68 -4.36 3.19
CA ARG A 388 -14.39 -4.02 3.82
C ARG A 388 -13.89 -2.66 3.37
N MET A 389 -14.04 -2.35 2.09
CA MET A 389 -13.65 -1.05 1.53
C MET A 389 -14.51 0.12 1.99
N SER A 390 -15.75 -0.10 2.45
CA SER A 390 -16.58 0.96 3.03
C SER A 390 -16.33 1.15 4.52
N ASN A 391 -15.72 0.17 5.19
CA ASN A 391 -15.33 0.23 6.60
C ASN A 391 -13.92 0.84 6.77
N MET A 392 -13.86 2.17 6.81
CA MET A 392 -12.59 2.92 6.96
C MET A 392 -11.81 2.55 8.23
N LYS A 393 -12.51 2.24 9.33
CA LYS A 393 -11.88 1.86 10.60
C LYS A 393 -11.14 0.53 10.46
N GLU A 394 -11.78 -0.47 9.88
CA GLU A 394 -11.14 -1.76 9.61
C GLU A 394 -9.99 -1.61 8.59
N MET A 395 -10.13 -0.78 7.56
CA MET A 395 -9.04 -0.52 6.60
C MET A 395 -7.81 0.12 7.26
N VAL A 396 -7.99 1.09 8.17
CA VAL A 396 -6.86 1.64 8.93
C VAL A 396 -6.34 0.61 9.92
N GLY A 397 -7.21 -0.16 10.56
CA GLY A 397 -6.87 -1.23 11.50
C GLY A 397 -5.96 -2.31 10.90
N LEU A 398 -6.16 -2.65 9.62
CA LEU A 398 -5.32 -3.58 8.86
C LEU A 398 -3.83 -3.22 8.92
N SER A 399 -3.48 -1.93 9.08
CA SER A 399 -2.07 -1.52 9.24
C SER A 399 -1.38 -2.22 10.40
N LYS A 400 -2.05 -2.38 11.55
CA LYS A 400 -1.48 -3.03 12.74
C LYS A 400 -1.20 -4.50 12.46
N ASP A 401 -2.17 -5.18 11.85
CA ASP A 401 -2.06 -6.60 11.51
C ASP A 401 -0.94 -6.83 10.47
N LEU A 402 -0.87 -6.00 9.42
CA LEU A 402 0.19 -6.07 8.41
C LEU A 402 1.58 -5.82 8.99
N LEU A 403 1.73 -4.84 9.89
CA LEU A 403 3.03 -4.53 10.49
C LEU A 403 3.47 -5.60 11.47
N SER A 404 2.54 -6.14 12.27
CA SER A 404 2.83 -7.28 13.16
C SER A 404 3.27 -8.49 12.36
N TRP A 405 2.52 -8.85 11.32
CA TRP A 405 2.88 -9.97 10.44
C TRP A 405 4.23 -9.73 9.74
N LEU A 406 4.52 -8.50 9.31
CA LEU A 406 5.81 -8.16 8.70
C LEU A 406 6.97 -8.30 9.69
N GLU A 407 6.77 -7.97 10.96
CA GLU A 407 7.77 -8.16 12.02
C GLU A 407 8.06 -9.65 12.23
N ASP A 408 7.01 -10.49 12.33
CA ASP A 408 7.17 -11.95 12.41
C ASP A 408 7.91 -12.51 11.18
N MET A 409 7.50 -12.11 9.97
CA MET A 409 8.09 -12.60 8.72
C MET A 409 9.53 -12.14 8.50
N THR A 410 9.87 -10.92 8.94
CA THR A 410 11.25 -10.40 8.85
C THR A 410 12.17 -10.99 9.91
N SER A 411 11.61 -11.52 11.00
CA SER A 411 12.34 -12.22 12.06
C SER A 411 12.65 -13.69 11.73
N SER A 412 12.03 -14.28 10.71
CA SER A 412 12.28 -15.67 10.31
C SER A 412 13.75 -15.90 9.93
N GLU A 413 14.33 -16.99 10.45
CA GLU A 413 15.75 -17.32 10.26
C GLU A 413 15.99 -18.25 9.05
N ASP A 414 14.97 -18.98 8.62
CA ASP A 414 15.05 -19.92 7.53
C ASP A 414 13.75 -20.02 6.68
N LEU A 415 13.81 -20.85 5.63
CA LEU A 415 12.68 -21.08 4.74
C LEU A 415 11.48 -21.73 5.43
N GLN A 416 11.71 -22.63 6.38
CA GLN A 416 10.64 -23.36 7.05
C GLN A 416 9.81 -22.42 7.91
N GLU A 417 10.47 -21.57 8.72
CA GLU A 417 9.81 -20.53 9.51
C GLU A 417 9.08 -19.53 8.62
N ALA A 418 9.72 -19.06 7.54
CA ALA A 418 9.12 -18.11 6.63
C ALA A 418 7.84 -18.67 5.96
N PHE A 419 7.86 -19.92 5.49
CA PHE A 419 6.66 -20.55 4.93
C PHE A 419 5.58 -20.87 5.98
N ASP A 420 5.96 -21.08 7.24
CA ASP A 420 5.01 -21.24 8.36
C ASP A 420 4.28 -19.92 8.67
N VAL A 421 5.04 -18.83 8.84
CA VAL A 421 4.50 -17.47 9.07
C VAL A 421 3.59 -17.02 7.92
N MET A 422 3.91 -17.41 6.68
CA MET A 422 3.05 -17.17 5.51
C MET A 422 1.78 -18.04 5.48
N GLY A 423 1.71 -19.12 6.24
CA GLY A 423 0.66 -20.14 6.11
C GLY A 423 0.72 -20.89 4.77
N ALA A 424 1.93 -21.09 4.23
CA ALA A 424 2.20 -21.66 2.92
C ALA A 424 2.89 -23.03 2.96
N LEU A 425 3.10 -23.62 4.15
CA LEU A 425 3.67 -24.98 4.27
C LEU A 425 2.86 -26.03 3.51
N GLN A 426 1.53 -25.90 3.48
CA GLN A 426 0.69 -26.82 2.70
C GLN A 426 0.95 -26.70 1.19
N ASP A 427 1.24 -25.50 0.68
CA ASP A 427 1.57 -25.30 -0.73
C ASP A 427 2.90 -25.98 -1.08
N VAL A 428 3.87 -25.92 -0.15
CA VAL A 428 5.17 -26.55 -0.29
C VAL A 428 5.04 -28.07 -0.28
N PHE A 429 4.37 -28.63 0.73
CA PHE A 429 4.36 -30.10 0.93
C PHE A 429 3.34 -30.85 0.07
N SER A 430 2.29 -30.17 -0.43
CA SER A 430 1.35 -30.79 -1.37
C SER A 430 2.00 -31.18 -2.70
N GLY A 431 3.13 -30.55 -3.07
CA GLY A 431 3.95 -30.91 -4.22
C GLY A 431 4.85 -32.15 -4.04
N GLY A 432 4.77 -32.84 -2.90
CA GLY A 432 5.57 -34.04 -2.61
C GLY A 432 6.97 -33.75 -2.07
N TYR A 433 7.31 -32.49 -1.80
CA TYR A 433 8.57 -32.09 -1.16
C TYR A 433 8.55 -32.45 0.32
N THR A 434 9.70 -32.80 0.89
CA THR A 434 9.84 -33.07 2.33
C THR A 434 10.56 -31.96 3.09
N LYS A 435 11.19 -31.03 2.36
CA LYS A 435 11.90 -29.85 2.88
C LYS A 435 11.57 -28.63 2.03
N CYS A 436 11.48 -27.46 2.66
CA CYS A 436 11.24 -26.19 1.98
C CYS A 436 12.36 -25.84 0.99
N ASP A 437 13.62 -26.16 1.31
CA ASP A 437 14.76 -25.95 0.41
C ASP A 437 14.59 -26.67 -0.93
N ASP A 438 14.04 -27.88 -0.92
CA ASP A 438 13.86 -28.69 -2.14
C ASP A 438 12.82 -28.05 -3.06
N PHE A 439 11.76 -27.47 -2.48
CA PHE A 439 10.77 -26.70 -3.23
C PHE A 439 11.38 -25.44 -3.87
N VAL A 440 12.19 -24.68 -3.12
CA VAL A 440 12.87 -23.49 -3.64
C VAL A 440 13.83 -23.86 -4.77
N ARG A 441 14.64 -24.91 -4.59
CA ARG A 441 15.56 -25.39 -5.63
C ARG A 441 14.81 -25.89 -6.87
N ALA A 442 13.70 -26.61 -6.69
CA ALA A 442 12.86 -27.07 -7.78
C ALA A 442 12.25 -25.90 -8.56
N ALA A 443 11.77 -24.85 -7.88
CA ALA A 443 11.28 -23.64 -8.52
C ALA A 443 12.37 -22.94 -9.38
N ILE A 444 13.60 -22.90 -8.87
CA ILE A 444 14.75 -22.34 -9.62
C ILE A 444 15.07 -23.21 -10.84
N GLN A 445 15.03 -24.53 -10.72
CA GLN A 445 15.30 -25.46 -11.82
C GLN A 445 14.21 -25.46 -12.89
N SER A 446 12.93 -25.43 -12.49
CA SER A 446 11.80 -25.40 -13.40
C SER A 446 11.77 -24.12 -14.23
N GLY A 447 12.19 -22.98 -13.65
CA GLY A 447 12.29 -21.73 -14.40
C GLY A 447 13.38 -21.71 -15.47
N ARG A 448 14.41 -22.56 -15.33
CA ARG A 448 15.49 -22.72 -16.34
C ARG A 448 15.07 -23.59 -17.54
N SER A 449 14.00 -24.38 -17.41
CA SER A 449 13.48 -25.30 -18.44
C SER A 449 12.35 -24.63 -19.23
#